data_AF-A0A2J6W284-F1
#
_entry.id   AF-A0A2J6W284-F1
#
_cell.length_a   1.000
_cell.length_b   1.000
_cell.length_c   1.000
_cell.angle_alpha   90.00
_cell.angle_beta   90.00
_cell.angle_gamma   90.00
#
_symmetry.space_group_name_H-M   'P 1'
#
loop_
_entity.id
_entity.type
_entity.pdbx_description
1 polymer ?
#
loop_
_entity_poly.entity_id
_entity_poly.type
_entity_poly.pdbx_seq_one_letter_code
_entity_poly.pdbx_strand_id
1 'polypeptide(L)'
;MSGIFNTSFYYQAILLLVVLIIVILLTFRQANELRKMAEMQKRPKFVTVEDCNGMITTRDFRQGDFVGLIEGPCDNNGNIRKIVGIYAIKEEKQKKGSRFL
;
A
#
# COMPACT_ATOMS: atom_id res chain seq x y z
N MET A 1 13.52 -4.53 -59.92
CA MET A 1 14.19 -4.87 -58.64
C MET A 1 13.56 -4.12 -57.44
N SER A 2 12.29 -3.71 -57.55
CA SER A 2 11.60 -2.82 -56.60
C SER A 2 10.54 -3.54 -55.74
N GLY A 3 10.07 -4.72 -56.15
CA GLY A 3 9.05 -5.49 -55.42
C GLY A 3 9.57 -6.13 -54.13
N ILE A 4 10.83 -6.56 -54.10
CA ILE A 4 11.45 -7.27 -52.95
C ILE A 4 11.61 -6.34 -51.75
N PHE A 5 12.00 -5.08 -51.98
CA PHE A 5 12.16 -4.08 -50.93
C PHE A 5 10.82 -3.70 -50.28
N ASN A 6 9.74 -3.59 -51.07
CA ASN A 6 8.42 -3.31 -50.54
C ASN A 6 7.90 -4.45 -49.66
N THR A 7 8.03 -5.70 -50.10
CA THR A 7 7.61 -6.86 -49.29
C THR A 7 8.34 -6.92 -47.95
N SER A 8 9.66 -6.71 -47.93
CA SER A 8 10.43 -6.69 -46.68
C SER A 8 9.99 -5.57 -45.73
N PHE A 9 9.65 -4.40 -46.27
CA PHE A 9 9.14 -3.28 -45.47
C PHE A 9 7.77 -3.58 -44.84
N TYR A 10 6.87 -4.23 -45.59
CA TYR A 10 5.58 -4.69 -45.07
C TYR A 10 5.75 -5.73 -43.96
N TYR A 11 6.61 -6.73 -44.15
CA TYR A 11 6.88 -7.73 -43.11
C TYR A 11 7.48 -7.10 -41.86
N GLN A 12 8.40 -6.14 -42.01
CA GLN A 12 9.02 -5.43 -40.90
C GLN A 12 7.99 -4.56 -40.15
N ALA A 13 7.09 -3.88 -40.86
CA ALA A 13 6.01 -3.09 -40.27
C ALA A 13 5.01 -3.97 -39.49
N ILE A 14 4.64 -5.12 -40.05
CA ILE A 14 3.75 -6.09 -39.39
C ILE A 14 4.42 -6.63 -38.12
N LEU A 15 5.71 -6.98 -38.18
CA LEU A 15 6.45 -7.49 -37.03
C LEU A 15 6.54 -6.44 -35.91
N LEU A 16 6.82 -5.19 -36.25
CA LEU A 16 6.80 -4.07 -35.29
C LEU A 16 5.42 -3.88 -34.66
N LEU A 17 4.34 -3.99 -35.44
CA LEU A 17 2.98 -3.87 -34.93
C LEU A 17 2.66 -5.00 -33.94
N VAL A 18 3.06 -6.24 -34.26
CA VAL A 18 2.88 -7.39 -33.36
C VAL A 18 3.66 -7.19 -32.04
N VAL A 19 4.92 -6.76 -32.12
CA VAL A 19 5.75 -6.47 -30.93
C VAL A 19 5.10 -5.38 -30.09
N LEU A 20 4.62 -4.30 -30.71
CA LEU A 20 3.96 -3.19 -30.02
C LEU A 20 2.69 -3.67 -29.29
N ILE A 21 1.86 -4.50 -29.91
CA ILE A 21 0.69 -5.09 -29.26
C ILE A 21 1.09 -5.93 -28.05
N ILE A 22 2.13 -6.76 -28.17
CA ILE A 22 2.62 -7.59 -27.05
C ILE A 22 3.08 -6.71 -25.88
N VAL A 23 3.84 -5.64 -26.15
CA VAL A 23 4.29 -4.70 -25.11
C VAL A 23 3.10 -4.01 -24.43
N ILE A 24 2.08 -3.59 -25.19
CA ILE A 24 0.85 -3.01 -24.61
C ILE A 24 0.13 -4.02 -23.70
N LEU A 25 0.02 -5.28 -24.11
CA LEU A 25 -0.63 -6.31 -23.29
C LEU A 25 0.13 -6.61 -22.00
N LEU A 26 1.47 -6.66 -22.07
CA LEU A 26 2.32 -6.87 -20.90
C LEU A 26 2.26 -5.69 -19.93
N THR A 27 2.31 -4.45 -20.45
CA THR A 27 2.19 -3.24 -19.63
C THR A 27 0.82 -3.13 -18.98
N PHE A 28 -0.28 -3.50 -19.67
CA PHE A 28 -1.61 -3.56 -19.06
C PHE A 28 -1.71 -4.58 -17.93
N ARG A 29 -1.11 -5.76 -18.10
CA ARG A 29 -1.03 -6.77 -17.02
C ARG A 29 -0.26 -6.23 -15.82
N GLN A 30 0.90 -5.61 -16.05
CA GLN A 30 1.69 -5.01 -14.97
C GLN A 30 0.97 -3.86 -14.27
N ALA A 31 0.27 -3.00 -15.01
CA ALA A 31 -0.52 -1.90 -14.45
C ALA A 31 -1.68 -2.40 -13.57
N ASN A 32 -2.33 -3.50 -13.95
CA ASN A 32 -3.39 -4.09 -13.13
C ASN A 32 -2.87 -4.69 -11.82
N GLU A 33 -1.72 -5.36 -11.85
CA GLU A 33 -1.09 -5.87 -10.63
C GLU A 33 -0.64 -4.72 -9.70
N LEU A 34 -0.08 -3.64 -10.26
CA LEU A 34 0.27 -2.44 -9.51
C LEU A 34 -0.96 -1.77 -8.87
N ARG A 35 -2.11 -1.75 -9.56
CA ARG A 35 -3.37 -1.23 -8.99
C ARG A 35 -3.85 -2.07 -7.81
N LYS A 36 -3.79 -3.41 -7.91
CA LYS A 36 -4.14 -4.31 -6.79
C LYS A 36 -3.23 -4.10 -5.58
N MET A 37 -1.92 -3.96 -5.82
CA MET A 37 -0.94 -3.68 -4.76
C MET A 37 -1.20 -2.31 -4.10
N ALA A 38 -1.55 -1.30 -4.89
CA ALA A 38 -1.90 0.03 -4.39
C ALA A 38 -3.20 0.05 -3.57
N GLU A 39 -4.17 -0.81 -3.90
CA GLU A 39 -5.38 -0.99 -3.10
C GLU A 39 -5.14 -1.75 -1.79
N MET A 40 -4.23 -2.74 -1.78
CA MET A 40 -3.86 -3.42 -0.53
C MET A 40 -3.07 -2.48 0.41
N GLN A 41 -2.23 -1.60 -0.13
CA GLN A 41 -1.49 -0.60 0.65
C GLN A 41 -2.41 0.50 1.25
N LYS A 42 -3.67 0.59 0.81
CA LYS A 42 -4.64 1.56 1.34
C LYS A 42 -5.31 1.13 2.65
N ARG A 43 -5.10 -0.10 3.14
CA ARG A 43 -5.69 -0.50 4.43
C ARG A 43 -4.93 0.22 5.56
N PRO A 44 -5.56 1.19 6.26
CA PRO A 44 -4.90 1.87 7.35
C PRO A 44 -4.60 0.86 8.46
N LYS A 45 -3.40 0.92 9.03
CA LYS A 45 -3.11 0.20 10.27
C LYS A 45 -3.86 0.93 11.39
N PHE A 46 -4.72 0.21 12.08
CA PHE A 46 -5.44 0.74 13.23
C PHE A 46 -4.56 0.59 14.46
N VAL A 47 -4.35 1.69 15.17
CA VAL A 47 -3.61 1.73 16.43
C VAL A 47 -4.56 2.16 17.52
N THR A 48 -4.58 1.40 18.61
CA THR A 48 -5.35 1.70 19.81
C THR A 48 -4.48 2.48 20.78
N VAL A 49 -5.04 3.56 21.32
CA VAL A 49 -4.42 4.41 22.32
C VAL A 49 -5.04 4.10 23.67
N GLU A 50 -4.17 3.80 24.62
CA GLU A 50 -4.53 3.47 25.99
C GLU A 50 -4.06 4.56 26.92
N ASP A 51 -4.91 4.94 27.86
CA ASP A 51 -4.55 5.81 28.98
C ASP A 51 -4.40 4.96 30.24
N CYS A 52 -3.26 5.16 30.86
CA CYS A 52 -2.84 4.55 32.10
C CYS A 52 -2.41 5.68 33.04
N ASN A 53 -3.36 6.20 33.81
CA ASN A 53 -3.13 7.26 34.80
C ASN A 53 -2.37 8.49 34.25
N GLY A 54 -2.70 8.94 33.04
CA GLY A 54 -2.06 10.06 32.35
C GLY A 54 -0.88 9.68 31.47
N MET A 55 -0.42 8.42 31.49
CA MET A 55 0.53 7.89 30.51
C MET A 55 -0.22 7.33 29.30
N ILE A 56 -0.06 8.01 28.17
CA ILE A 56 -0.63 7.60 26.88
C ILE A 56 0.31 6.59 26.24
N THR A 57 -0.18 5.36 26.05
CA THR A 57 0.55 4.28 25.36
C THR A 57 -0.19 3.88 24.08
N THR A 58 0.56 3.42 23.07
CA THR A 58 0.00 2.98 21.79
C THR A 58 0.24 1.48 21.63
N ARG A 59 -0.77 0.74 21.16
CA ARG A 59 -0.65 -0.67 20.79
C ARG A 59 -1.39 -0.97 19.49
N ASP A 60 -1.06 -2.10 18.87
CA ASP A 60 -1.78 -2.58 17.69
C ASP A 60 -3.22 -2.95 18.04
N PHE A 61 -4.16 -2.59 17.16
CA PHE A 61 -5.57 -2.91 17.31
C PHE A 61 -5.81 -4.42 17.31
N ARG A 62 -6.54 -4.91 18.31
CA ARG A 62 -7.01 -6.29 18.41
C ARG A 62 -8.52 -6.34 18.18
N GLN A 63 -8.97 -7.45 17.62
CA GLN A 63 -10.38 -7.66 17.32
C GLN A 63 -11.16 -7.81 18.64
N GLY A 64 -11.97 -6.80 18.98
CA GLY A 64 -12.67 -6.70 20.27
C GLY A 64 -12.40 -5.40 21.03
N ASP A 65 -11.38 -4.63 20.62
CA ASP A 65 -11.08 -3.33 21.22
C ASP A 65 -12.11 -2.27 20.82
N PHE A 66 -12.60 -1.51 21.81
CA PHE A 66 -13.47 -0.35 21.60
C PHE A 66 -13.11 0.79 22.54
N VAL A 67 -13.46 2.01 22.14
CA VAL A 67 -13.23 3.21 22.96
C VAL A 67 -14.02 3.11 24.26
N GLY A 68 -13.33 3.18 25.39
CA GLY A 68 -13.91 3.02 26.71
C GLY A 68 -13.78 1.61 27.31
N LEU A 69 -13.20 0.66 26.59
CA LEU A 69 -12.85 -0.65 27.15
C LEU A 69 -11.83 -0.50 28.29
N ILE A 70 -12.08 -1.20 29.40
CA ILE A 70 -11.19 -1.26 30.56
C ILE A 70 -10.55 -2.65 30.58
N GLU A 71 -9.26 -2.74 30.25
CA GLU A 71 -8.56 -4.04 30.10
C GLU A 71 -7.93 -4.56 31.40
N GLY A 72 -8.11 -3.84 32.50
CA GLY A 72 -7.62 -4.21 33.83
C GLY A 72 -6.60 -3.21 34.39
N PRO A 73 -5.92 -3.55 35.48
CA PRO A 73 -4.94 -2.67 36.10
C PRO A 73 -3.66 -2.60 35.25
N CYS A 74 -3.20 -1.39 34.96
CA CYS A 74 -2.01 -1.11 34.19
C CYS A 74 -0.71 -1.23 35.00
N ASP A 75 -0.79 -0.99 36.32
CA ASP A 75 0.32 -1.08 37.27
C ASP A 75 -0.12 -1.84 38.53
N ASN A 76 0.86 -2.34 39.30
CA ASN A 76 0.64 -2.93 40.63
C ASN A 76 -0.07 -1.97 41.62
N ASN A 77 -0.17 -0.68 41.28
CA ASN A 77 -0.89 0.34 42.04
C ASN A 77 -2.42 0.36 41.80
N GLY A 78 -2.97 -0.52 40.95
CA GLY A 78 -4.42 -0.62 40.73
C GLY A 78 -5.02 0.41 39.78
N ASN A 79 -4.18 1.16 39.06
CA ASN A 79 -4.62 2.13 38.04
C ASN A 79 -5.27 1.40 36.87
N ILE A 80 -6.49 1.79 36.49
CA ILE A 80 -7.22 1.18 35.37
C ILE A 80 -6.65 1.59 34.01
N ARG A 81 -6.45 0.61 33.13
CA ARG A 81 -6.11 0.82 31.72
C ARG A 81 -7.39 1.03 30.92
N LYS A 82 -7.54 2.20 30.30
CA LYS A 82 -8.72 2.54 29.49
C LYS A 82 -8.31 2.84 28.06
N ILE A 83 -9.00 2.27 27.09
CA ILE A 83 -8.83 2.63 25.68
C ILE A 83 -9.49 4.00 25.44
N VAL A 84 -8.70 5.00 25.05
CA VAL A 84 -9.17 6.39 24.84
C VAL A 84 -9.46 6.68 23.38
N GLY A 85 -8.82 5.99 22.45
CA GLY A 85 -9.05 6.21 21.02
C GLY A 85 -8.50 5.09 20.14
N ILE A 86 -9.07 4.95 18.96
CA ILE A 86 -8.58 4.05 17.91
C ILE A 86 -8.37 4.89 16.67
N TYR A 87 -7.13 4.97 16.20
CA TYR A 87 -6.72 5.84 15.11
C TYR A 87 -6.26 5.02 13.91
N ALA A 88 -6.68 5.45 12.72
CA ALA A 88 -6.18 4.92 11.46
C ALA A 88 -4.87 5.66 11.11
N ILE A 89 -3.73 5.01 11.28
CA ILE A 89 -2.47 5.57 10.81
C ILE A 89 -2.41 5.37 9.30
N LYS A 90 -2.49 6.48 8.58
CA LYS A 90 -2.16 6.50 7.15
C LYS A 90 -0.65 6.51 7.07
N GLU A 91 -0.04 5.40 6.64
CA GLU A 91 1.40 5.39 6.35
C GLU A 91 1.66 6.42 5.25
N GLU A 92 2.10 7.62 5.64
CA GLU A 92 2.69 8.55 4.69
C GLU A 92 3.94 7.87 4.15
N LYS A 93 3.92 7.56 2.85
CA LYS A 93 5.11 7.09 2.13
C LYS A 93 6.21 8.12 2.37
N GLN A 94 7.11 7.86 3.31
CA GLN A 94 8.37 8.60 3.40
C GLN A 94 9.01 8.49 2.02
N LYS A 95 8.98 9.60 1.27
CA LYS A 95 9.74 9.76 0.03
C LYS A 95 11.21 9.70 0.42
N LYS A 96 11.74 8.48 0.51
CA LYS A 96 13.16 8.22 0.69
C LYS A 96 13.87 8.66 -0.58
N GLY A 97 14.52 9.82 -0.50
CA GLY A 97 15.70 10.20 -1.28
C GLY A 97 15.53 10.25 -2.81
N SER A 98 15.21 11.44 -3.32
CA SER A 98 15.77 11.89 -4.61
C SER A 98 16.64 13.11 -4.31
N ARG A 99 17.77 12.86 -3.64
CA ARG A 99 18.91 13.78 -3.59
C ARG A 99 19.96 13.16 -4.52
N PHE A 100 19.84 13.45 -5.81
CA PHE A 100 20.95 13.31 -6.74
C PHE A 100 21.38 14.73 -7.09
N LEU A 101 22.64 15.02 -6.71
CA LEU A 101 23.42 16.15 -7.19
C LEU A 101 23.54 16.12 -8.71
#